data_AF-A0A4Y2I6J7-F1
#
_entry.id   AF-A0A4Y2I6J7-F1
#
_cell.length_a   1.000
_cell.length_b   1.000
_cell.length_c   1.000
_cell.angle_alpha   90.00
_cell.angle_beta   90.00
_cell.angle_gamma   90.00
#
_symmetry.space_group_name_H-M   'P 1'
#
loop_
_entity.id
_entity.type
_entity.pdbx_description
1 polymer ?
#
loop_
_entity_poly.entity_id
_entity_poly.type
_entity_poly.pdbx_seq_one_letter_code
_entity_poly.pdbx_strand_id
1 'polypeptide(L)'
;MFNFYRCFIPKAAHIIAPIVQFLEGHTNKKKSCSSVCKSSEQLKWNENAEQAFIVAKNAIAEVTLLRHPVPGAQLSLWVDASDVAIEGTLSQLSQGQFEPIGIFSMKLNKSQRKWSTYDRELFSIY
;
A
#
# COMPACT_ATOMS: atom_id res chain seq x y z
N MET A 1 -6.07 5.44 10.39
CA MET A 1 -6.91 4.23 10.47
C MET A 1 -6.63 3.24 9.36
N PHE A 2 -6.63 3.64 8.07
CA PHE A 2 -6.39 2.72 6.94
C PHE A 2 -5.16 1.80 7.11
N ASN A 3 -4.03 2.35 7.60
CA ASN A 3 -2.80 1.56 7.81
C ASN A 3 -2.99 0.34 8.73
N PHE A 4 -3.91 0.39 9.69
CA PHE A 4 -4.20 -0.75 10.57
C PHE A 4 -4.84 -1.92 9.81
N TYR A 5 -5.71 -1.62 8.84
CA TYR A 5 -6.40 -2.61 8.01
C TYR A 5 -5.64 -2.98 6.74
N ARG A 6 -4.43 -2.43 6.54
CA ARG A 6 -3.63 -2.64 5.32
C ARG A 6 -3.36 -4.12 5.04
N CYS A 7 -3.19 -4.93 6.09
CA CYS A 7 -2.91 -6.36 5.95
C CYS A 7 -4.10 -7.20 5.47
N PHE A 8 -5.29 -6.61 5.40
CA PHE A 8 -6.52 -7.27 4.97
C PHE A 8 -7.04 -6.76 3.61
N ILE A 9 -6.33 -5.79 3.02
CA ILE A 9 -6.75 -5.10 1.80
C ILE A 9 -5.74 -5.41 0.69
N PRO A 10 -6.15 -6.15 -0.36
CA PRO A 10 -5.36 -6.28 -1.57
C PRO A 10 -5.09 -4.90 -2.19
N LYS A 11 -3.90 -4.69 -2.77
CA LYS A 11 -3.57 -3.44 -3.48
C LYS A 11 -3.66 -2.15 -2.65
N ALA A 12 -3.53 -2.28 -1.32
CA ALA A 12 -3.62 -1.16 -0.39
C ALA A 12 -2.65 0.00 -0.72
N ALA A 13 -1.43 -0.30 -1.19
CA ALA A 13 -0.47 0.73 -1.58
C ALA A 13 -0.94 1.54 -2.79
N HIS A 14 -1.51 0.89 -3.81
CA HIS A 14 -2.02 1.56 -5.01
C HIS A 14 -3.23 2.42 -4.68
N ILE A 15 -4.15 1.91 -3.87
CA ILE A 15 -5.37 2.64 -3.47
C ILE A 15 -5.00 3.96 -2.78
N ILE A 16 -4.04 3.94 -1.87
CA ILE A 16 -3.62 5.15 -1.14
C ILE A 16 -2.63 6.02 -1.95
N ALA A 17 -1.97 5.47 -2.98
CA ALA A 17 -0.88 6.17 -3.68
C ALA A 17 -1.24 7.60 -4.14
N PRO A 18 -2.43 7.88 -4.71
CA PRO A 18 -2.84 9.22 -5.09
C PRO A 18 -2.98 10.17 -3.90
N ILE A 19 -3.52 9.68 -2.77
CA ILE A 19 -3.69 10.47 -1.54
C ILE A 19 -2.32 10.82 -0.94
N VAL A 20 -1.38 9.86 -0.91
CA VAL A 20 -0.03 10.14 -0.42
C VAL A 20 0.69 11.11 -1.34
N GLN A 21 0.56 10.95 -2.66
CA GLN A 21 1.15 11.87 -3.63
C GLN A 21 0.58 13.29 -3.49
N PHE A 22 -0.71 13.42 -3.20
CA PHE A 22 -1.34 14.70 -2.93
C PHE A 22 -0.78 15.40 -1.68
N LEU A 23 -0.27 14.65 -0.70
CA LEU A 23 0.41 15.20 0.47
C LEU A 23 1.91 15.49 0.25
N GLU A 24 2.51 14.95 -0.82
CA GLU A 24 3.93 15.19 -1.14
C GLU A 24 4.15 16.69 -1.45
N GLY A 25 4.93 17.39 -0.62
CA GLY A 25 5.21 18.83 -0.76
C GLY A 25 4.52 19.71 0.28
N HIS A 26 3.41 19.24 0.87
CA HIS A 26 2.74 19.90 1.98
C HIS A 26 3.34 19.43 3.31
N THR A 27 4.53 19.91 3.63
CA THR A 27 5.14 19.63 4.94
C THR A 27 4.57 20.58 6.00
N ASN A 28 4.14 20.02 7.13
CA ASN A 28 3.94 20.79 8.35
C ASN A 28 5.29 21.43 8.73
N LYS A 29 5.47 22.72 8.43
CA LYS A 29 6.62 23.52 8.86
C LYS A 29 6.64 23.64 10.39
N LYS A 30 7.17 22.63 11.08
CA LYS A 30 7.61 22.74 12.48
C LYS A 30 9.14 22.76 12.64
N LYS A 31 9.91 22.71 11.54
CA LYS A 31 11.38 22.80 11.58
C LYS A 31 11.93 23.54 10.36
N SER A 32 12.02 24.86 10.48
CA SER A 32 13.18 25.66 10.03
C SER A 32 12.79 27.14 10.09
N CYS A 33 13.42 27.86 11.03
CA CYS A 33 13.55 29.30 10.97
C CYS A 33 14.47 29.65 9.79
N SER A 34 13.91 29.80 8.59
CA SER A 34 14.59 30.47 7.50
C SER A 34 13.55 31.13 6.60
N SER A 35 13.44 32.44 6.75
CA SER A 35 12.69 33.37 5.93
C SER A 35 13.09 33.24 4.45
N VAL A 36 12.20 32.74 3.61
CA VAL A 36 11.83 33.27 2.28
C VAL A 36 10.54 32.52 1.85
N CYS A 37 9.55 33.30 1.43
CA CYS A 37 8.16 32.94 1.17
C CYS A 37 7.95 31.67 0.32
N LYS A 38 6.94 30.88 0.67
CA LYS A 38 5.77 30.59 -0.19
C LYS A 38 4.70 29.75 0.54
N SER A 39 3.49 30.26 0.37
CA SER A 39 2.12 29.86 0.73
C SER A 39 1.88 28.80 1.81
N SER A 40 1.04 29.19 2.79
CA SER A 40 -0.02 28.33 3.33
C SER A 40 -0.97 28.01 2.18
N GLU A 41 -0.52 27.21 1.21
CA GLU A 41 -1.35 26.78 0.10
C GLU A 41 -2.35 25.80 0.67
N GLN A 42 -3.59 26.25 0.78
CA GLN A 42 -4.71 25.46 1.24
C GLN A 42 -4.75 24.19 0.38
N LEU A 43 -4.68 23.05 1.03
CA LEU A 43 -4.63 21.74 0.39
C LEU A 43 -5.92 21.58 -0.46
N LYS A 44 -5.85 21.86 -1.76
CA LYS A 44 -7.02 21.83 -2.64
C LYS A 44 -7.33 20.39 -2.99
N TRP A 45 -8.28 19.81 -2.26
CA TRP A 45 -8.76 18.46 -2.50
C TRP A 45 -9.20 18.30 -3.96
N ASN A 46 -8.57 17.37 -4.67
CA ASN A 46 -8.82 17.14 -6.09
C ASN A 46 -9.64 15.87 -6.29
N GLU A 47 -10.23 15.73 -7.48
CA GLU A 47 -11.10 14.60 -7.81
C GLU A 47 -10.39 13.25 -7.69
N ASN A 48 -9.10 13.18 -8.03
CA ASN A 48 -8.31 11.95 -7.91
C ASN A 48 -8.14 11.51 -6.45
N ALA A 49 -7.93 12.45 -5.53
CA ALA A 49 -7.83 12.19 -4.11
C ALA A 49 -9.19 11.78 -3.53
N GLU A 50 -10.28 12.40 -3.97
CA GLU A 50 -11.65 12.01 -3.59
C GLU A 50 -11.95 10.57 -4.02
N GLN A 51 -11.68 10.24 -5.28
CA GLN A 51 -11.91 8.88 -5.80
C GLN A 51 -11.06 7.85 -5.05
N ALA A 52 -9.78 8.13 -4.84
CA ALA A 52 -8.91 7.25 -4.05
C ALA A 52 -9.42 7.08 -2.61
N PHE A 53 -9.98 8.14 -2.00
CA PHE A 53 -10.54 8.08 -0.66
C PHE A 53 -11.83 7.24 -0.61
N ILE A 54 -12.71 7.38 -1.60
CA ILE A 54 -13.91 6.55 -1.72
C ILE A 54 -13.53 5.07 -1.91
N VAL A 55 -12.60 4.78 -2.81
CA VAL A 55 -12.09 3.41 -3.02
C VAL A 55 -11.46 2.87 -1.74
N ALA A 56 -10.70 3.69 -1.00
CA ALA A 56 -10.13 3.29 0.27
C ALA A 56 -11.18 2.93 1.33
N LYS A 57 -12.30 3.68 1.37
CA LYS A 57 -13.41 3.36 2.26
C LYS A 57 -14.09 2.05 1.87
N ASN A 58 -14.36 1.86 0.58
CA ASN A 58 -14.98 0.63 0.08
C ASN A 58 -14.09 -0.58 0.33
N ALA A 59 -12.77 -0.44 0.14
CA ALA A 59 -11.82 -1.51 0.43
C ALA A 59 -11.79 -1.91 1.91
N ILE A 60 -12.02 -0.97 2.84
CA ILE A 60 -12.19 -1.28 4.27
C ILE A 60 -13.56 -1.96 4.54
N ALA A 61 -14.60 -1.58 3.80
CA ALA A 61 -15.93 -2.20 3.95
C ALA A 61 -15.96 -3.63 3.39
N GLU A 62 -15.23 -3.88 2.30
CA GLU A 62 -15.12 -5.15 1.57
C GLU A 62 -13.87 -5.95 1.96
N VAL A 63 -13.43 -5.82 3.21
CA VAL A 63 -12.22 -6.47 3.69
C VAL A 63 -12.28 -7.99 3.45
N THR A 64 -11.20 -8.52 2.87
CA THR A 64 -11.07 -9.95 2.63
C THR A 64 -10.99 -10.69 3.96
N LEU A 65 -11.79 -11.74 4.11
CA LEU A 65 -11.72 -12.63 5.27
C LEU A 65 -10.40 -13.40 5.23
N LEU A 66 -9.46 -12.98 6.06
CA LEU A 66 -8.24 -13.74 6.35
C LEU A 66 -8.54 -14.89 7.30
N ARG A 67 -7.79 -15.97 7.16
CA ARG A 67 -7.90 -17.15 8.02
C ARG A 67 -6.86 -17.13 9.13
N HIS A 68 -7.21 -17.78 10.24
CA HIS A 68 -6.27 -17.97 11.32
C HIS A 68 -5.16 -18.95 10.89
N PRO A 69 -3.89 -18.67 11.22
CA PRO A 69 -2.78 -19.58 10.94
C PRO A 69 -3.02 -20.96 11.56
N VAL A 70 -2.87 -22.01 10.77
CA VAL A 70 -2.90 -23.41 11.22
C VAL A 70 -1.46 -23.88 11.44
N PRO A 71 -1.09 -24.28 12.67
CA PRO A 71 0.26 -24.78 12.95
C PRO A 71 0.61 -25.98 12.05
N GLY A 72 1.76 -25.90 11.39
CA GLY A 72 2.26 -26.98 10.52
C GLY A 72 1.61 -27.06 9.14
N ALA A 73 0.65 -26.19 8.80
CA ALA A 73 0.13 -26.10 7.44
C ALA A 73 1.20 -25.63 6.45
N GLN A 74 1.16 -26.14 5.23
CA GLN A 74 2.06 -25.69 4.17
C GLN A 74 1.73 -24.23 3.84
N LEU A 75 2.76 -23.38 3.87
CA LEU A 75 2.63 -21.97 3.50
C LEU A 75 3.00 -21.77 2.03
N SER A 76 2.35 -20.80 1.40
CA SER A 76 2.65 -20.32 0.06
C SER A 76 2.65 -18.80 0.07
N LEU A 77 3.71 -18.20 -0.47
CA LEU A 77 3.84 -16.75 -0.60
C LEU A 77 3.69 -16.40 -2.07
N TRP A 78 2.68 -15.59 -2.39
CA TRP A 78 2.44 -15.10 -3.74
C TRP A 78 2.80 -13.64 -3.79
N VAL A 79 3.70 -13.26 -4.68
CA VAL A 79 4.16 -11.88 -4.80
C VAL A 79 3.91 -11.35 -6.19
N ASP A 80 3.77 -10.03 -6.28
CA ASP A 80 3.65 -9.31 -7.54
C ASP A 80 4.30 -7.92 -7.39
N ALA A 81 4.89 -7.42 -8.47
CA ALA A 81 5.49 -6.10 -8.51
C ALA A 81 4.97 -5.27 -9.69
N SER A 82 4.54 -4.05 -9.38
CA SER A 82 4.16 -3.06 -10.39
C SER A 82 5.15 -1.89 -10.42
N ASP A 83 4.96 -0.98 -11.38
CA ASP A 83 5.72 0.27 -11.44
C ASP A 83 5.47 1.20 -10.24
N VAL A 84 4.41 0.97 -9.46
CA VAL A 84 4.01 1.85 -8.35
C VAL A 84 4.33 1.25 -6.98
N ALA A 85 4.09 -0.05 -6.83
CA ALA A 85 4.11 -0.74 -5.55
C ALA A 85 4.35 -2.25 -5.74
N ILE A 86 4.85 -2.88 -4.69
CA ILE A 86 4.97 -4.34 -4.56
C ILE A 86 3.90 -4.88 -3.62
N GLU A 87 3.54 -6.13 -3.82
CA GLU A 87 2.53 -6.84 -3.04
C GLU A 87 2.93 -8.27 -2.77
N GLY A 88 2.38 -8.80 -1.67
CA GLY A 88 2.55 -10.18 -1.27
C GLY A 88 1.29 -10.68 -0.57
N THR A 89 0.87 -11.91 -0.84
CA THR A 89 -0.17 -12.61 -0.08
C THR A 89 0.44 -13.86 0.50
N LEU A 90 0.43 -13.95 1.82
CA LEU A 90 0.77 -15.16 2.53
C LEU A 90 -0.51 -15.99 2.68
N SER A 91 -0.46 -17.21 2.13
CA SER A 91 -1.55 -18.17 2.14
C SER A 91 -1.10 -19.48 2.80
N GLN A 92 -2.04 -20.21 3.38
CA GLN A 92 -1.82 -21.55 3.90
C GLN A 92 -2.67 -22.57 3.14
N LEU A 93 -2.16 -23.78 2.96
CA LEU A 93 -2.93 -24.88 2.41
C LEU A 93 -3.74 -25.53 3.54
N SER A 94 -5.07 -25.41 3.46
CA SER A 94 -6.01 -26.02 4.40
C SER A 94 -7.09 -26.75 3.61
N GLN A 95 -7.34 -28.02 3.96
CA GLN A 95 -8.36 -28.85 3.29
C GLN A 95 -8.25 -28.87 1.73
N GLY A 96 -7.02 -28.79 1.20
CA GLY A 96 -6.76 -28.78 -0.24
C GLY A 96 -7.02 -27.46 -0.95
N GLN A 97 -7.27 -26.37 -0.22
CA GLN A 97 -7.45 -25.02 -0.77
C GLN A 97 -6.45 -24.04 -0.14
N PHE A 98 -5.99 -23.06 -0.91
CA PHE A 98 -5.16 -21.98 -0.39
C PHE A 98 -6.04 -20.91 0.25
N GLU A 99 -5.82 -20.68 1.54
CA GLU A 99 -6.53 -19.67 2.32
C GLU A 99 -5.57 -18.53 2.69
N PRO A 100 -5.90 -17.26 2.41
CA PRO A 100 -5.04 -16.14 2.75
C PRO A 100 -5.03 -15.90 4.26
N ILE A 101 -3.84 -15.70 4.84
CA ILE A 101 -3.65 -15.41 6.27
C ILE A 101 -3.09 -14.00 6.51
N GLY A 102 -2.50 -13.38 5.48
CA GLY A 102 -1.99 -12.02 5.55
C GLY A 102 -1.67 -11.46 4.18
N ILE A 103 -1.91 -10.17 4.00
CA ILE A 103 -1.54 -9.43 2.79
C ILE A 103 -0.50 -8.38 3.16
N PHE A 104 0.47 -8.20 2.27
CA PHE A 104 1.47 -7.16 2.30
C PHE A 104 1.35 -6.33 1.03
N SER A 105 1.53 -5.01 1.18
CA SER A 105 1.54 -4.10 0.06
C SER A 105 2.41 -2.92 0.44
N MET A 106 3.28 -2.45 -0.46
CA MET A 106 4.21 -1.34 -0.20
C MET A 106 4.44 -0.49 -1.44
N LYS A 107 4.31 0.84 -1.29
CA LYS A 107 4.59 1.81 -2.36
C LYS A 107 6.09 1.91 -2.58
N LEU A 108 6.53 1.77 -3.82
CA LEU A 108 7.92 1.94 -4.21
C LEU A 108 8.32 3.43 -4.13
N ASN A 109 9.52 3.69 -3.63
CA ASN A 109 10.11 5.03 -3.62
C ASN A 109 10.56 5.47 -5.03
N LYS A 110 10.91 6.75 -5.20
CA LYS A 110 11.27 7.32 -6.51
C LYS A 110 12.44 6.61 -7.21
N SER A 111 13.39 6.06 -6.46
CA SER A 111 14.51 5.30 -7.02
C SER A 111 14.06 3.89 -7.42
N GLN A 112 13.31 3.23 -6.54
CA GLN A 112 12.84 1.86 -6.75
C GLN A 112 11.93 1.70 -7.96
N ARG A 113 11.09 2.71 -8.25
CA ARG A 113 10.24 2.67 -9.45
C ARG A 113 11.03 2.66 -10.76
N LYS A 114 12.28 3.15 -10.74
CA LYS A 114 13.16 3.17 -11.92
C LYS A 114 13.95 1.88 -12.10
N TRP A 115 13.86 0.95 -11.15
CA TRP A 115 14.46 -0.36 -11.29
C TRP A 115 13.83 -1.14 -12.42
N SER A 116 14.55 -2.13 -12.94
CA SER A 116 13.99 -3.02 -13.96
C SER A 116 12.82 -3.83 -13.39
N THR A 117 11.97 -4.38 -14.26
CA THR A 117 10.91 -5.30 -13.81
C THR A 117 11.49 -6.43 -12.97
N TYR A 118 12.59 -7.03 -13.41
CA TYR A 118 13.26 -8.11 -12.67
C TYR A 118 13.68 -7.71 -11.26
N ASP A 119 14.27 -6.53 -11.10
CA ASP A 119 14.70 -6.05 -9.78
C ASP A 119 13.52 -5.79 -8.83
N ARG A 120 12.39 -5.31 -9.36
CA ARG A 120 11.18 -5.05 -8.56
C ARG A 120 10.49 -6.36 -8.15
N GLU A 121 10.45 -7.34 -9.05
CA GLU A 121 9.96 -8.69 -8.72
C GLU A 121 10.89 -9.40 -7.72
N LEU A 122 12.20 -9.23 -7.85
CA LEU A 122 13.12 -9.79 -6.86
C LEU A 122 12.93 -9.11 -5.48
N PHE A 123 12.72 -7.80 -5.49
CA PHE A 123 12.47 -7.03 -4.27
C PHE A 123 11.10 -7.31 -3.63
N SER A 124 10.11 -7.80 -4.38
CA SER A 124 8.83 -8.21 -3.79
C SER A 124 8.95 -9.49 -2.96
N ILE A 125 9.97 -10.32 -3.22
CA ILE A 125 10.26 -11.58 -2.51
C ILE A 125 11.17 -11.35 -1.29
N TYR A 126 12.07 -10.36 -1.33
CA TYR A 126 13.11 -10.13 -0.34
C TYR A 126 12.64 -9.32 0.87
#